data_AF-A0A815CKX8-F1
#
_entry.id   AF-A0A815CKX8-F1
#
_cell.length_a   1.000
_cell.length_b   1.000
_cell.length_c   1.000
_cell.angle_alpha   90.00
_cell.angle_beta   90.00
_cell.angle_gamma   90.00
#
_symmetry.space_group_name_H-M   'P 1'
#
loop_
_entity.id
_entity.type
_entity.pdbx_description
1 polymer ?
#
loop_
_entity_poly.entity_id
_entity_poly.type
_entity_poly.pdbx_seq_one_letter_code
_entity_poly.pdbx_strand_id
1 'polypeptide(L)'
;MAEQESMLEWENQNNNNVTKSTKDYTVHKSVFIYICVICFGIGTWLDLNGVWMEIPLIVNKVPEGWKLSANLGLMSNLANIGPLSVILLRRFINKSTAYEVPVNFSILLVGVVALIALSCLWDKSVYFLSQHRSVWMLSLCFWLGVVDCTSSVTFAPFMSRYQPLYLNGLFTGEGLSSLLPALLAILQGVGGEAKCVQQLVWDKTSNQSVNMTVQETVSPRFSVGVYFLCITGLMCLSFFSFIVLILTKTGKHEIPSAVTQETNNQSSEKQQQQLNSP
;
A
#
# COMPACT_ATOMS: atom_id res chain seq x y z
N MET A 1 36.42 -29.06 44.11
CA MET A 1 34.99 -29.40 43.97
C MET A 1 34.16 -28.13 43.88
N ALA A 2 34.12 -27.29 44.94
CA ALA A 2 33.40 -26.01 44.92
C ALA A 2 33.80 -25.03 43.80
N GLU A 3 35.09 -25.00 43.43
CA GLU A 3 35.60 -24.11 42.38
C GLU A 3 35.26 -24.59 40.95
N GLN A 4 34.97 -25.89 40.78
CA GLN A 4 34.48 -26.43 39.51
C GLN A 4 32.96 -26.23 39.35
N GLU A 5 32.21 -26.28 40.46
CA GLU A 5 30.77 -26.01 40.46
C GLU A 5 30.48 -24.54 40.13
N SER A 6 31.26 -23.59 40.67
CA SER A 6 31.09 -22.16 40.36
C SER A 6 31.39 -21.80 38.90
N MET A 7 32.38 -22.47 38.29
CA MET A 7 32.72 -22.31 36.88
C MET A 7 31.60 -22.83 35.95
N LEU A 8 30.99 -23.97 36.29
CA LEU A 8 29.86 -24.54 35.55
C LEU A 8 28.59 -23.68 35.67
N GLU A 9 28.33 -23.09 36.83
CA GLU A 9 27.21 -22.15 37.03
C GLU A 9 27.38 -20.86 36.23
N TRP A 10 28.60 -20.32 36.19
CA TRP A 10 28.92 -19.13 35.40
C TRP A 10 28.74 -19.39 33.89
N GLU A 11 29.20 -20.53 33.39
CA GLU A 11 29.10 -20.90 31.98
C GLU A 11 27.63 -21.11 31.55
N ASN A 12 26.82 -21.74 32.41
CA ASN A 12 25.38 -21.89 32.20
C ASN A 12 24.63 -20.55 32.19
N GLN A 13 24.95 -19.63 33.11
CA GLN A 13 24.34 -18.29 33.10
C GLN A 13 24.72 -17.50 31.85
N ASN A 14 25.98 -17.58 31.42
CA ASN A 14 26.44 -16.88 30.23
C ASN A 14 25.76 -17.43 28.95
N ASN A 15 25.65 -18.75 28.83
CA ASN A 15 24.93 -19.40 27.73
C ASN A 15 23.44 -19.04 27.71
N ASN A 16 22.78 -18.95 28.87
CA ASN A 16 21.40 -18.50 28.99
C ASN A 16 21.22 -17.02 28.60
N ASN A 17 22.18 -16.16 28.94
CA ASN A 17 22.14 -14.74 28.57
C ASN A 17 22.36 -14.54 27.06
N VAL A 18 23.29 -15.28 26.45
CA VAL A 18 23.54 -15.24 25.00
C VAL A 18 22.34 -15.76 24.21
N THR A 19 21.73 -16.87 24.63
CA THR A 19 20.53 -17.43 23.98
C THR A 19 19.32 -16.52 24.13
N LYS A 20 19.14 -15.86 25.28
CA LYS A 20 18.08 -14.86 25.47
C LYS A 20 18.30 -13.63 24.59
N SER A 21 19.52 -13.09 24.55
CA SER A 21 19.88 -11.92 23.72
C SER A 21 19.70 -12.19 22.23
N THR A 22 20.12 -13.36 21.75
CA THR A 22 19.92 -13.78 20.35
C THR A 22 18.45 -14.00 20.00
N LYS A 23 17.66 -14.58 20.92
CA LYS A 23 16.21 -14.74 20.74
C LYS A 23 15.49 -13.38 20.67
N ASP A 24 15.82 -12.46 21.57
CA ASP A 24 15.24 -11.11 21.59
C ASP A 24 15.59 -10.33 20.32
N TYR A 25 16.86 -10.36 19.88
CA TYR A 25 17.30 -9.75 18.61
C TYR A 25 16.55 -10.31 17.40
N THR A 26 16.34 -11.63 17.37
CA THR A 26 15.63 -12.30 16.28
C THR A 26 14.14 -11.93 16.23
N VAL A 27 13.50 -11.80 17.40
CA VAL A 27 12.09 -11.38 17.52
C VAL A 27 11.92 -9.93 17.06
N HIS A 28 12.76 -8.99 17.54
CA HIS A 28 12.69 -7.59 17.12
C HIS A 28 12.90 -7.42 15.62
N LYS A 29 13.87 -8.15 15.03
CA LYS A 29 14.11 -8.16 13.59
C LYS A 29 12.89 -8.67 12.80
N SER A 30 12.25 -9.75 13.28
CA SER A 30 11.08 -10.34 12.63
C SER A 30 9.86 -9.40 12.66
N VAL A 31 9.59 -8.76 13.80
CA VAL A 31 8.50 -7.78 13.96
C VAL A 31 8.71 -6.56 13.06
N PHE A 32 9.93 -6.02 13.01
CA PHE A 32 10.26 -4.89 12.15
C PHE A 32 10.00 -5.21 10.66
N ILE A 33 10.48 -6.37 10.19
CA ILE A 33 10.24 -6.83 8.81
C ILE A 33 8.74 -6.99 8.55
N TYR A 34 7.99 -7.56 9.50
CA TYR A 34 6.54 -7.73 9.37
C TYR A 34 5.81 -6.38 9.23
N ILE A 35 6.20 -5.37 10.01
CA ILE A 35 5.68 -4.00 9.87
C ILE A 35 6.02 -3.43 8.50
N CYS A 36 7.27 -3.58 8.02
CA CYS A 36 7.65 -3.15 6.67
C CYS A 36 6.82 -3.84 5.59
N VAL A 37 6.48 -5.12 5.75
CA VAL A 37 5.60 -5.85 4.82
C VAL A 37 4.19 -5.27 4.81
N ILE A 38 3.63 -4.93 5.97
CA ILE A 38 2.33 -4.24 6.05
C ILE A 38 2.43 -2.88 5.36
N CYS A 39 3.44 -2.07 5.67
CA CYS A 39 3.65 -0.75 5.07
C CYS A 39 3.82 -0.83 3.55
N PHE A 40 4.51 -1.85 3.04
CA PHE A 40 4.61 -2.12 1.62
C PHE A 40 3.24 -2.40 0.99
N GLY A 41 2.44 -3.27 1.62
CA GLY A 41 1.09 -3.61 1.16
C GLY A 41 0.10 -2.43 1.13
N ILE A 42 0.30 -1.40 1.97
CA ILE A 42 -0.51 -0.18 1.92
C ILE A 42 -0.47 0.45 0.52
N GLY A 43 0.68 0.45 -0.16
CA GLY A 43 0.85 1.09 -1.48
C GLY A 43 0.20 0.37 -2.66
N THR A 44 -0.63 -0.65 -2.43
CA THR A 44 -1.24 -1.46 -3.52
C THR A 44 -2.49 -0.82 -4.14
N TRP A 45 -3.26 -0.08 -3.34
CA TRP A 45 -4.54 0.54 -3.76
C TRP A 45 -4.76 1.91 -3.12
N LEU A 46 -3.74 2.45 -2.45
CA LEU A 46 -3.84 3.65 -1.62
C LEU A 46 -4.28 4.88 -2.42
N ASP A 47 -3.76 4.98 -3.64
CA ASP A 47 -3.85 6.12 -4.53
C ASP A 47 -5.26 6.28 -5.08
N LEU A 48 -5.80 5.31 -5.82
CA LEU A 48 -7.16 5.41 -6.32
C LEU A 48 -8.18 5.44 -5.18
N ASN A 49 -7.99 4.68 -4.10
CA ASN A 49 -8.87 4.78 -2.92
C ASN A 49 -8.89 6.22 -2.36
N GLY A 50 -7.73 6.88 -2.30
CA GLY A 50 -7.66 8.29 -1.90
C GLY A 50 -8.38 9.22 -2.86
N VAL A 51 -8.25 9.02 -4.17
CA VAL A 51 -9.00 9.82 -5.16
C VAL A 51 -10.51 9.65 -4.98
N TRP A 52 -10.97 8.41 -4.76
CA TRP A 52 -12.39 8.10 -4.52
C TRP A 52 -12.96 8.82 -3.31
N MET A 53 -12.19 8.90 -2.22
CA MET A 53 -12.61 9.61 -1.01
C MET A 53 -12.77 11.12 -1.22
N GLU A 54 -12.00 11.73 -2.13
CA GLU A 54 -12.05 13.17 -2.40
C GLU A 54 -13.09 13.57 -3.44
N ILE A 55 -13.75 12.63 -4.12
CA ILE A 55 -14.75 12.92 -5.16
C ILE A 55 -15.79 13.95 -4.71
N PRO A 56 -16.42 13.85 -3.52
CA PRO A 56 -17.42 14.82 -3.09
C PRO A 56 -16.92 16.27 -3.09
N LEU A 57 -15.62 16.50 -2.93
CA LEU A 57 -15.01 17.83 -3.01
C LEU A 57 -14.58 18.19 -4.44
N ILE A 58 -14.02 17.23 -5.18
CA ILE A 58 -13.46 17.45 -6.52
C ILE A 58 -14.57 17.74 -7.54
N VAL A 59 -15.72 17.06 -7.46
CA VAL A 59 -16.83 17.18 -8.43
C VAL A 59 -17.38 18.61 -8.54
N ASN A 60 -17.23 19.43 -7.51
CA ASN A 60 -17.69 20.83 -7.52
C ASN A 60 -16.70 21.77 -8.21
N LYS A 61 -15.47 21.32 -8.49
CA LYS A 61 -14.40 22.13 -9.10
C LYS A 61 -14.05 21.68 -10.52
N VAL A 62 -14.17 20.39 -10.81
CA VAL A 62 -13.80 19.85 -12.12
C VAL A 62 -14.97 19.92 -13.11
N PRO A 63 -14.71 20.19 -14.40
CA PRO A 63 -15.76 20.31 -15.41
C PRO A 63 -16.54 19.01 -15.66
N GLU A 64 -15.98 17.84 -15.31
CA GLU A 64 -16.67 16.55 -15.43
C GLU A 64 -17.85 16.38 -14.46
N GLY A 65 -17.83 17.10 -13.32
CA GLY A 65 -18.79 16.90 -12.24
C GLY A 65 -18.90 15.43 -11.81
N TRP A 66 -20.11 14.96 -11.54
CA TRP A 66 -20.37 13.58 -11.12
C TRP A 66 -20.05 12.50 -12.17
N LYS A 67 -19.80 12.87 -13.43
CA LYS A 67 -19.28 11.92 -14.42
C LYS A 67 -17.85 11.49 -14.13
N LEU A 68 -17.16 12.21 -13.24
CA LEU A 68 -15.80 11.88 -12.80
C LEU A 68 -15.68 10.45 -12.30
N SER A 69 -16.62 9.99 -11.47
CA SER A 69 -16.62 8.61 -10.96
C SER A 69 -16.64 7.59 -12.10
N ALA A 70 -17.55 7.74 -13.07
CA ALA A 70 -17.59 6.84 -14.21
C ALA A 70 -16.27 6.88 -15.03
N ASN A 71 -15.68 8.06 -15.20
CA ASN A 71 -14.39 8.21 -15.90
C ASN A 71 -13.23 7.53 -15.16
N LEU A 72 -13.17 7.65 -13.82
CA LEU A 72 -12.16 6.98 -13.00
C LEU A 72 -12.30 5.46 -13.07
N GLY A 73 -13.54 4.95 -13.03
CA GLY A 73 -13.81 3.54 -13.27
C GLY A 73 -13.33 3.07 -14.64
N LEU A 74 -13.54 3.86 -15.70
CA LEU A 74 -13.02 3.57 -17.03
C LEU A 74 -11.47 3.55 -17.05
N MET A 75 -10.82 4.53 -16.43
CA MET A 75 -9.35 4.58 -16.36
C MET A 75 -8.77 3.37 -15.62
N SER A 76 -9.37 2.97 -14.49
CA SER A 76 -8.98 1.77 -13.75
C SER A 76 -9.15 0.50 -14.59
N ASN A 77 -10.23 0.38 -15.38
CA ASN A 77 -10.39 -0.75 -16.30
C ASN A 77 -9.34 -0.78 -17.41
N LEU A 78 -8.99 0.37 -17.98
CA LEU A 78 -7.93 0.48 -19.00
C LEU A 78 -6.54 0.18 -18.43
N ALA A 79 -6.33 0.50 -17.15
CA ALA A 79 -5.09 0.26 -16.44
C ALA A 79 -4.73 -1.21 -16.24
N ASN A 80 -5.65 -2.15 -16.50
CA ASN A 80 -5.36 -3.59 -16.61
C ASN A 80 -4.29 -3.92 -17.66
N ILE A 81 -3.92 -2.97 -18.52
CA ILE A 81 -2.71 -3.06 -19.36
C ILE A 81 -1.43 -3.28 -18.52
N GLY A 82 -1.39 -2.84 -17.27
CA GLY A 82 -0.29 -3.05 -16.33
C GLY A 82 0.00 -4.55 -16.10
N PRO A 83 -0.92 -5.33 -15.52
CA PRO A 83 -0.81 -6.78 -15.43
C PRO A 83 -0.48 -7.48 -16.75
N LEU A 84 -1.13 -7.08 -17.85
CA LEU A 84 -0.85 -7.63 -19.18
C LEU A 84 0.61 -7.40 -19.60
N SER A 85 1.16 -6.22 -19.33
CA SER A 85 2.55 -5.89 -19.62
C SER A 85 3.52 -6.76 -18.82
N VAL A 86 3.21 -7.07 -17.55
CA VAL A 86 4.01 -7.98 -16.72
C VAL A 86 3.97 -9.40 -17.25
N ILE A 87 2.81 -9.89 -17.68
CA ILE A 87 2.69 -11.24 -18.29
C ILE A 87 3.53 -11.31 -19.56
N LEU A 88 3.46 -10.28 -20.41
CA LEU A 88 4.25 -10.21 -21.63
C LEU A 88 5.76 -10.13 -21.32
N LEU A 89 6.15 -9.34 -20.33
CA LEU A 89 7.53 -9.24 -19.87
C LEU A 89 8.05 -10.60 -19.38
N ARG A 90 7.28 -11.33 -18.58
CA ARG A 90 7.62 -12.68 -18.12
C ARG A 90 7.77 -13.68 -19.27
N ARG A 91 7.06 -13.50 -20.37
CA ARG A 91 7.19 -14.36 -21.56
C ARG A 91 8.54 -14.14 -22.27
N PHE A 92 9.04 -12.92 -22.28
CA PHE A 92 10.29 -12.56 -22.96
C PHE A 92 11.54 -12.69 -22.07
N ILE A 93 11.41 -12.56 -20.75
CA ILE A 93 12.51 -12.71 -19.80
C ILE A 93 12.75 -14.19 -19.47
N ASN A 94 14.02 -14.62 -19.50
CA ASN A 94 14.42 -15.95 -19.05
C ASN A 94 14.00 -16.18 -17.59
N LYS A 95 13.41 -17.36 -17.29
CA LYS A 95 12.92 -17.77 -15.95
C LYS A 95 13.90 -17.56 -14.78
N SER A 96 15.19 -17.41 -15.03
CA SER A 96 16.22 -17.22 -14.01
C SER A 96 16.36 -15.76 -13.50
N THR A 97 15.69 -14.77 -14.11
CA THR A 97 15.82 -13.36 -13.73
C THR A 97 14.69 -12.92 -12.80
N ALA A 98 15.04 -12.35 -11.65
CA ALA A 98 14.10 -11.78 -10.68
C ALA A 98 13.52 -10.45 -11.18
N TYR A 99 12.51 -10.52 -12.05
CA TYR A 99 11.85 -9.33 -12.63
C TYR A 99 10.96 -8.58 -11.62
N GLU A 100 10.60 -9.19 -10.48
CA GLU A 100 9.71 -8.62 -9.47
C GLU A 100 10.28 -7.35 -8.84
N VAL A 101 11.58 -7.37 -8.52
CA VAL A 101 12.27 -6.24 -7.88
C VAL A 101 12.25 -4.99 -8.77
N PRO A 102 12.72 -5.05 -10.03
CA PRO A 102 12.70 -3.86 -10.90
C PRO A 102 11.27 -3.41 -11.25
N VAL A 103 10.31 -4.33 -11.39
CA VAL A 103 8.91 -3.95 -11.65
C VAL A 103 8.30 -3.23 -10.45
N ASN A 104 8.40 -3.81 -9.24
CA ASN A 104 7.84 -3.21 -8.03
C ASN A 104 8.51 -1.87 -7.71
N PHE A 105 9.83 -1.75 -7.91
CA PHE A 105 10.54 -0.48 -7.78
C PHE A 105 9.98 0.58 -8.75
N SER A 106 9.80 0.21 -10.01
CA SER A 106 9.36 1.13 -11.06
C SER A 106 7.93 1.62 -10.83
N ILE A 107 7.00 0.72 -10.50
CA ILE A 107 5.60 1.11 -10.27
C ILE A 107 5.43 1.97 -9.02
N LEU A 108 6.17 1.69 -7.93
CA LEU A 108 6.13 2.52 -6.73
C LEU A 108 6.69 3.92 -6.99
N LEU A 109 7.77 4.02 -7.75
CA LEU A 109 8.34 5.31 -8.15
C LEU A 109 7.35 6.10 -9.02
N VAL A 110 6.72 5.44 -9.99
CA VAL A 110 5.66 6.05 -10.82
C VAL A 110 4.50 6.52 -9.95
N GLY A 111 4.07 5.73 -8.97
CA GLY A 111 3.00 6.10 -8.03
C GLY A 111 3.33 7.34 -7.21
N VAL A 112 4.54 7.42 -6.64
CA VAL A 112 5.01 8.62 -5.91
C VAL A 112 5.01 9.85 -6.82
N VAL A 113 5.60 9.76 -8.01
CA VAL A 113 5.68 10.88 -8.96
C VAL A 113 4.28 11.31 -9.41
N ALA A 114 3.40 10.36 -9.71
CA ALA A 114 2.04 10.62 -10.15
C ALA A 114 1.20 11.28 -9.04
N LEU A 115 1.34 10.86 -7.77
CA LEU A 115 0.66 11.48 -6.64
C LEU A 115 1.16 12.90 -6.35
N ILE A 116 2.46 13.15 -6.45
CA ILE A 116 3.02 14.51 -6.34
C ILE A 116 2.44 15.40 -7.45
N ALA A 117 2.47 14.91 -8.69
CA ALA A 117 1.90 15.64 -9.82
C ALA A 117 0.39 15.87 -9.64
N LEU A 118 -0.34 14.87 -9.12
CA LEU A 118 -1.78 14.96 -8.85
C LEU A 118 -2.08 16.03 -7.80
N SER A 119 -1.30 16.09 -6.72
CA SER A 119 -1.43 17.14 -5.69
C SER A 119 -1.30 18.56 -6.27
N CYS A 120 -0.47 18.75 -7.29
CA CYS A 120 -0.29 20.05 -7.93
C CYS A 120 -1.27 20.34 -9.09
N LEU A 121 -1.74 19.30 -9.79
CA LEU A 121 -2.45 19.45 -11.07
C LEU A 121 -3.94 19.07 -11.02
N TRP A 122 -4.46 18.58 -9.89
CA TRP A 122 -5.85 18.13 -9.78
C TRP A 122 -6.89 19.21 -10.12
N ASP A 123 -6.59 20.50 -9.86
CA ASP A 123 -7.49 21.64 -10.11
C ASP A 123 -7.32 22.26 -11.51
N LYS A 124 -6.37 21.76 -12.32
CA LYS A 124 -6.05 22.32 -13.63
C LYS A 124 -6.87 21.64 -14.72
N SER A 125 -7.70 22.42 -15.40
CA SER A 125 -8.44 21.98 -16.59
C SER A 125 -7.83 22.56 -17.87
N VAL A 126 -7.93 21.80 -18.96
CA VAL A 126 -7.48 22.19 -20.30
C VAL A 126 -8.65 22.11 -21.25
N TYR A 127 -8.68 23.00 -22.26
CA TYR A 127 -9.64 22.92 -23.34
C TYR A 127 -9.21 21.80 -24.31
N PHE A 128 -9.97 20.71 -24.35
CA PHE A 128 -9.68 19.55 -25.20
C PHE A 128 -10.95 19.08 -25.91
N LEU A 129 -10.88 18.88 -27.23
CA LEU A 129 -12.04 18.53 -28.08
C LEU A 129 -13.25 19.47 -27.87
N SER A 130 -12.99 20.78 -27.84
CA SER A 130 -14.00 21.82 -27.67
C SER A 130 -14.79 21.76 -26.34
N GLN A 131 -14.24 21.08 -25.32
CA GLN A 131 -14.81 21.04 -23.96
C GLN A 131 -13.72 21.24 -22.91
N HIS A 132 -14.09 21.85 -21.77
CA HIS A 132 -13.23 21.87 -20.59
C HIS A 132 -13.12 20.46 -20.01
N ARG A 133 -11.90 19.94 -19.89
CA ARG A 133 -11.65 18.61 -19.33
C ARG A 133 -10.44 18.64 -18.38
N SER A 134 -10.48 17.82 -17.34
CA SER A 134 -9.40 17.61 -16.38
C SER A 134 -8.42 16.55 -16.89
N VAL A 135 -7.83 16.80 -18.06
CA VAL A 135 -6.98 15.84 -18.78
C VAL A 135 -5.80 15.38 -17.92
N TRP A 136 -5.18 16.31 -17.18
CA TRP A 136 -4.08 16.01 -16.26
C TRP A 136 -4.50 15.02 -15.18
N MET A 137 -5.57 15.33 -14.45
CA MET A 137 -6.07 14.46 -13.38
C MET A 137 -6.44 13.07 -13.90
N LEU A 138 -7.18 12.97 -15.01
CA LEU A 138 -7.59 11.68 -15.57
C LEU A 138 -6.39 10.86 -16.07
N SER A 139 -5.41 11.51 -16.72
CA SER A 139 -4.19 10.85 -17.15
C SER A 139 -3.35 10.35 -15.96
N LEU A 140 -3.27 11.12 -14.88
CA LEU A 140 -2.58 10.72 -13.66
C LEU A 140 -3.30 9.55 -12.98
N CYS A 141 -4.64 9.60 -12.89
CA CYS A 141 -5.44 8.49 -12.36
C CYS A 141 -5.31 7.21 -13.19
N PHE A 142 -5.10 7.31 -14.50
CA PHE A 142 -4.76 6.15 -15.33
C PHE A 142 -3.41 5.53 -14.92
N TRP A 143 -2.37 6.34 -14.73
CA TRP A 143 -1.07 5.83 -14.29
C TRP A 143 -1.12 5.25 -12.87
N LEU A 144 -1.84 5.89 -11.95
CA LEU A 144 -2.11 5.36 -10.61
C LEU A 144 -2.85 4.01 -10.70
N GLY A 145 -3.88 3.91 -11.55
CA GLY A 145 -4.52 2.63 -11.83
C GLY A 145 -3.55 1.57 -12.36
N VAL A 146 -2.58 1.93 -13.21
CA VAL A 146 -1.58 0.99 -13.71
C VAL A 146 -0.70 0.49 -12.56
N VAL A 147 -0.33 1.39 -11.64
CA VAL A 147 0.40 1.03 -10.41
C VAL A 147 -0.43 0.08 -9.55
N ASP A 148 -1.71 0.39 -9.31
CA ASP A 148 -2.62 -0.42 -8.49
C ASP A 148 -2.83 -1.82 -9.08
N CYS A 149 -3.27 -1.91 -10.34
CA CYS A 149 -3.51 -3.19 -10.99
C CYS A 149 -2.23 -4.03 -11.06
N THR A 150 -1.07 -3.41 -11.34
CA THR A 150 0.20 -4.13 -11.44
C THR A 150 0.68 -4.61 -10.08
N SER A 151 0.60 -3.77 -9.05
CA SER A 151 1.07 -4.10 -7.70
C SER A 151 0.28 -5.29 -7.10
N SER A 152 -1.04 -5.35 -7.28
CA SER A 152 -1.86 -6.50 -6.86
C SER A 152 -1.37 -7.83 -7.45
N VAL A 153 -0.77 -7.83 -8.65
CA VAL A 153 -0.26 -9.05 -9.30
C VAL A 153 1.24 -9.29 -9.10
N THR A 154 2.03 -8.28 -8.72
CA THR A 154 3.48 -8.41 -8.56
C THR A 154 3.96 -8.43 -7.10
N PHE A 155 3.19 -7.89 -6.16
CA PHE A 155 3.55 -7.85 -4.75
C PHE A 155 3.44 -9.23 -4.11
N ALA A 156 2.37 -9.98 -4.39
CA ALA A 156 2.20 -11.33 -3.85
C ALA A 156 3.30 -12.31 -4.33
N PRO A 157 3.66 -12.39 -5.63
CA PRO A 157 4.78 -13.22 -6.09
C PRO A 157 6.15 -12.79 -5.55
N PHE A 158 6.34 -11.49 -5.30
CA PHE A 158 7.53 -11.00 -4.61
C PHE A 158 7.56 -11.53 -3.17
N MET A 159 6.44 -11.43 -2.46
CA MET A 159 6.31 -11.88 -1.08
C MET A 159 6.35 -13.39 -0.91
N SER A 160 5.90 -14.17 -1.89
CA SER A 160 5.91 -15.64 -1.84
C SER A 160 7.32 -16.24 -1.90
N ARG A 161 8.36 -15.44 -2.21
CA ARG A 161 9.76 -15.85 -2.08
C ARG A 161 10.27 -15.83 -0.64
N TYR A 162 9.55 -15.15 0.25
CA TYR A 162 9.81 -15.11 1.68
C TYR A 162 8.89 -16.12 2.40
N GLN A 163 8.93 -16.13 3.74
CA GLN A 163 8.07 -17.04 4.50
C GLN A 163 6.57 -16.74 4.27
N PRO A 164 5.71 -17.76 4.20
CA PRO A 164 4.26 -17.61 3.97
C PRO A 164 3.57 -16.64 4.94
N LEU A 165 4.09 -16.49 6.16
CA LEU A 165 3.59 -15.55 7.16
C LEU A 165 3.57 -14.09 6.68
N TYR A 166 4.49 -13.69 5.80
CA TYR A 166 4.54 -12.33 5.26
C TYR A 166 3.41 -12.03 4.26
N LEU A 167 2.81 -13.04 3.62
CA LEU A 167 1.65 -12.81 2.77
C LEU A 167 0.45 -12.29 3.56
N ASN A 168 0.27 -12.76 4.80
CA ASN A 168 -0.79 -12.25 5.69
C ASN A 168 -0.56 -10.76 6.01
N GLY A 169 0.69 -10.37 6.24
CA GLY A 169 1.07 -8.97 6.45
C GLY A 169 0.79 -8.11 5.21
N LEU A 170 1.07 -8.63 4.01
CA LEU A 170 0.79 -7.93 2.76
C LEU A 170 -0.72 -7.66 2.59
N PHE A 171 -1.56 -8.67 2.75
CA PHE A 171 -3.02 -8.52 2.65
C PHE A 171 -3.59 -7.62 3.75
N THR A 172 -2.98 -7.63 4.94
CA THR A 172 -3.31 -6.67 6.01
C THR A 172 -3.03 -5.24 5.56
N GLY A 173 -1.86 -5.01 4.95
CA GLY A 173 -1.50 -3.71 4.36
C GLY A 173 -2.45 -3.28 3.25
N GLU A 174 -2.82 -4.20 2.36
CA GLU A 174 -3.79 -3.96 1.29
C GLU A 174 -5.15 -3.53 1.84
N GLY A 175 -5.63 -4.14 2.94
CA GLY A 175 -6.82 -3.66 3.64
C GLY A 175 -6.67 -2.23 4.19
N LEU A 176 -5.51 -1.91 4.79
CA LEU A 176 -5.22 -0.58 5.31
C LEU A 176 -5.13 0.51 4.22
N SER A 177 -4.86 0.13 2.97
CA SER A 177 -4.80 1.06 1.83
C SER A 177 -6.12 1.81 1.58
N SER A 178 -7.25 1.23 2.00
CA SER A 178 -8.57 1.89 1.93
C SER A 178 -8.93 2.62 3.21
N LEU A 179 -8.51 2.08 4.37
CA LEU A 179 -8.81 2.65 5.68
C LEU A 179 -8.09 3.99 5.90
N LEU A 180 -6.81 4.07 5.57
CA LEU A 180 -6.01 5.29 5.83
C LEU A 180 -6.54 6.51 5.04
N PRO A 181 -6.83 6.42 3.73
CA PRO A 181 -7.45 7.52 3.00
C PRO A 181 -8.82 7.91 3.55
N ALA A 182 -9.62 6.93 4.01
CA ALA A 182 -10.93 7.20 4.61
C ALA A 182 -10.81 7.96 5.93
N LEU A 183 -9.88 7.57 6.80
CA LEU A 183 -9.58 8.29 8.04
C LEU A 183 -9.10 9.72 7.76
N LEU A 184 -8.23 9.90 6.77
CA LEU A 184 -7.76 11.23 6.36
C LEU A 184 -8.92 12.11 5.85
N ALA A 185 -9.84 11.54 5.06
CA ALA A 185 -11.00 12.26 4.54
C ALA A 185 -11.98 12.67 5.65
N ILE A 186 -12.20 11.81 6.65
CA ILE A 186 -12.98 12.15 7.85
C ILE A 186 -12.29 13.28 8.63
N LEU A 187 -10.98 13.21 8.82
CA LEU A 187 -10.20 14.25 9.51
C LEU A 187 -10.25 15.59 8.76
N GLN A 188 -10.24 15.55 7.43
CA GLN A 188 -10.41 16.71 6.55
C GLN A 188 -11.82 17.29 6.64
N GLY A 189 -12.82 16.47 6.98
CA GLY A 189 -14.23 16.87 7.03
C GLY A 189 -14.93 16.75 5.68
N VAL A 190 -14.52 15.81 4.82
CA VAL A 190 -15.24 15.49 3.58
C VAL A 190 -16.65 15.03 3.94
N GLY A 191 -17.66 15.65 3.33
CA GLY A 191 -19.07 15.30 3.58
C GLY A 191 -19.64 15.83 4.89
N GLY A 192 -19.04 16.87 5.50
CA GLY A 192 -19.61 17.54 6.67
C GLY A 192 -21.04 18.05 6.45
N GLU A 193 -21.81 18.17 7.53
CA GLU A 193 -23.21 18.62 7.48
C GLU A 193 -23.34 19.92 6.70
N ALA A 194 -24.12 19.90 5.63
CA ALA A 194 -24.37 21.09 4.85
C ALA A 194 -25.20 22.07 5.68
N LYS A 195 -24.75 23.32 5.76
CA LYS A 195 -25.46 24.36 6.50
C LYS A 195 -26.48 25.01 5.59
N CYS A 196 -27.73 25.04 6.02
CA CYS A 196 -28.78 25.80 5.36
C CYS A 196 -28.66 27.27 5.79
N VAL A 197 -28.19 28.13 4.89
CA VAL A 197 -28.09 29.57 5.11
C VAL A 197 -29.17 30.29 4.31
N GLN A 198 -29.73 31.36 4.88
CA GLN A 198 -30.64 32.22 4.13
C GLN A 198 -29.84 33.19 3.27
N GLN A 199 -30.07 33.14 1.96
CA GLN A 199 -29.41 34.00 1.00
C GLN A 199 -30.45 34.71 0.14
N LEU A 200 -30.23 36.01 -0.11
CA LEU A 200 -31.03 36.79 -1.04
C LEU A 200 -30.69 36.34 -2.47
N VAL A 201 -31.61 35.65 -3.12
CA VAL A 201 -31.49 35.23 -4.52
C VAL A 201 -32.39 36.11 -5.36
N TRP A 202 -31.87 36.59 -6.51
CA TRP A 202 -32.66 37.39 -7.44
C TRP A 202 -33.62 36.49 -8.22
N ASP A 203 -34.92 36.68 -8.02
CA ASP A 203 -35.94 35.96 -8.77
C ASP A 203 -36.34 36.76 -10.02
N LYS A 204 -36.02 36.18 -11.19
CA LYS A 204 -36.34 36.77 -12.51
C LYS A 204 -37.85 36.88 -12.75
N THR A 205 -38.67 36.11 -12.02
CA THR A 205 -40.12 36.03 -12.21
C THR A 205 -40.84 37.16 -11.48
N SER A 206 -40.43 37.44 -10.23
CA SER A 206 -40.99 38.50 -9.40
C SER A 206 -40.25 39.85 -9.50
N ASN A 207 -39.10 39.88 -10.20
CA ASN A 207 -38.23 41.06 -10.29
C ASN A 207 -37.87 41.62 -8.89
N GLN A 208 -37.70 40.72 -7.92
CA GLN A 208 -37.38 41.04 -6.54
C GLN A 208 -36.36 40.02 -5.99
N SER A 209 -35.62 40.45 -4.96
CA SER A 209 -34.74 39.56 -4.20
C SER A 209 -35.57 38.82 -3.16
N VAL A 210 -35.59 37.49 -3.25
CA VAL A 210 -36.34 36.63 -2.33
C VAL A 210 -35.36 35.93 -1.39
N ASN A 211 -35.71 35.84 -0.10
CA ASN A 211 -34.95 35.03 0.85
C ASN A 211 -35.15 33.56 0.51
N MET A 212 -34.10 32.89 0.04
CA MET A 212 -34.10 31.47 -0.25
C MET A 212 -33.12 30.76 0.68
N THR A 213 -33.53 29.61 1.20
CA THR A 213 -32.65 28.74 1.97
C THR A 213 -31.77 27.98 0.97
N VAL A 214 -30.47 28.27 0.98
CA VAL A 214 -29.49 27.60 0.12
C VAL A 214 -28.63 26.69 0.99
N GLN A 215 -28.35 25.49 0.48
CA GLN A 215 -27.49 24.53 1.13
C GLN A 215 -26.02 24.88 0.82
N GLU A 216 -25.30 25.35 1.83
CA GLU A 216 -23.87 25.66 1.73
C GLU A 216 -23.05 24.47 2.26
N THR A 217 -22.20 23.92 1.38
CA THR A 217 -21.25 22.87 1.77
C THR A 217 -20.20 23.46 2.71
N VAL A 218 -20.07 22.90 3.91
CA VAL A 218 -19.02 23.32 4.86
C VAL A 218 -17.65 23.10 4.23
N SER A 219 -16.81 24.14 4.29
CA SER A 219 -15.45 24.07 3.74
C SER A 219 -14.61 23.03 4.49
N PRO A 220 -13.81 22.22 3.79
CA PRO A 220 -12.94 21.24 4.43
C PRO A 220 -11.87 21.93 5.29
N ARG A 221 -11.40 21.26 6.33
CA ARG A 221 -10.38 21.78 7.26
C ARG A 221 -9.05 22.07 6.58
N PHE A 222 -8.73 21.32 5.52
CA PHE A 222 -7.58 21.54 4.66
C PHE A 222 -7.93 21.20 3.19
N SER A 223 -7.08 21.67 2.26
CA SER A 223 -7.29 21.52 0.82
C SER A 223 -7.09 20.09 0.33
N VAL A 224 -7.80 19.71 -0.74
CA VAL A 224 -7.63 18.46 -1.51
C VAL A 224 -6.16 18.25 -1.90
N GLY A 225 -5.43 19.33 -2.23
CA GLY A 225 -3.99 19.22 -2.55
C GLY A 225 -3.15 18.73 -1.36
N VAL A 226 -3.47 19.19 -0.14
CA VAL A 226 -2.80 18.74 1.10
C VAL A 226 -3.18 17.30 1.41
N TYR A 227 -4.44 16.90 1.16
CA TYR A 227 -4.84 15.51 1.25
C TYR A 227 -3.98 14.61 0.36
N PHE A 228 -3.82 14.95 -0.92
CA PHE A 228 -2.98 14.18 -1.84
C PHE A 228 -1.49 14.18 -1.43
N LEU A 229 -0.98 15.23 -0.77
CA LEU A 229 0.37 15.19 -0.18
C LEU A 229 0.47 14.20 0.99
N CYS A 230 -0.56 14.10 1.84
CA CYS A 230 -0.60 13.10 2.90
C CYS A 230 -0.60 11.67 2.32
N ILE A 231 -1.39 11.43 1.26
CA ILE A 231 -1.40 10.17 0.53
C ILE A 231 -0.03 9.89 -0.11
N THR A 232 0.61 10.90 -0.69
CA THR A 232 1.99 10.81 -1.20
C THR A 232 2.95 10.37 -0.10
N GLY A 233 2.83 10.92 1.12
CA GLY A 233 3.65 10.52 2.26
C GLY A 233 3.49 9.05 2.63
N LEU A 234 2.27 8.53 2.60
CA LEU A 234 1.99 7.10 2.80
C LEU A 234 2.54 6.23 1.67
N MET A 235 2.49 6.71 0.43
CA MET A 235 3.09 6.01 -0.72
C MET A 235 4.62 5.99 -0.63
N CYS A 236 5.25 7.09 -0.20
CA CYS A 236 6.68 7.14 0.10
C CYS A 236 7.06 6.18 1.22
N LEU A 237 6.22 6.01 2.25
CA LEU A 237 6.42 5.03 3.32
C LEU A 237 6.39 3.59 2.76
N SER A 238 5.46 3.28 1.85
CA SER A 238 5.44 1.99 1.15
C SER A 238 6.71 1.79 0.31
N PHE A 239 7.12 2.80 -0.46
CA PHE A 239 8.33 2.74 -1.28
C PHE A 239 9.60 2.57 -0.45
N PHE A 240 9.74 3.30 0.65
CA PHE A 240 10.85 3.12 1.58
C PHE A 240 10.84 1.73 2.21
N SER A 241 9.67 1.22 2.60
CA SER A 241 9.52 -0.13 3.16
C SER A 241 9.96 -1.20 2.16
N PHE A 242 9.62 -1.03 0.88
CA PHE A 242 10.09 -1.90 -0.19
C PHE A 242 11.62 -1.90 -0.33
N ILE A 243 12.25 -0.71 -0.32
CA ILE A 243 13.71 -0.58 -0.37
C ILE A 243 14.34 -1.29 0.84
N VAL A 244 13.80 -1.06 2.05
CA VAL A 244 14.25 -1.74 3.26
C VAL A 244 14.19 -3.25 3.07
N LEU A 245 13.07 -3.81 2.62
CA LEU A 245 12.88 -5.24 2.39
C LEU A 245 13.86 -5.85 1.38
N ILE A 246 14.24 -5.09 0.35
CA ILE A 246 15.30 -5.49 -0.59
C ILE A 246 16.66 -5.52 0.13
N LEU A 247 16.97 -4.49 0.91
CA LEU A 247 18.24 -4.34 1.61
C LEU A 247 18.44 -5.35 2.74
N THR A 248 17.38 -5.72 3.48
CA THR A 248 17.48 -6.68 4.57
C THR A 248 17.81 -8.11 4.12
N LYS A 249 17.86 -8.39 2.81
CA LYS A 249 18.09 -9.73 2.24
C LYS A 249 17.26 -10.79 2.99
N THR A 250 15.99 -10.49 3.29
CA THR A 250 15.13 -11.44 4.01
C THR A 250 15.18 -12.77 3.26
N GLY A 251 15.56 -13.84 3.98
CA GLY A 251 16.33 -14.94 3.42
C GLY A 251 15.73 -15.62 2.20
N LYS A 252 16.59 -15.94 1.23
CA LYS A 252 16.47 -17.19 0.48
C LYS A 252 16.31 -18.31 1.51
N HIS A 253 15.10 -18.84 1.69
CA HIS A 253 14.77 -20.00 2.53
C HIS A 253 15.71 -20.21 3.74
N GLU A 254 15.51 -19.48 4.84
CA GLU A 254 15.87 -20.06 6.14
C GLU A 254 14.73 -21.02 6.50
N ILE A 255 14.89 -22.28 6.08
CA ILE A 255 14.13 -23.40 6.67
C ILE A 255 14.46 -23.35 8.18
N PRO A 256 13.47 -23.23 9.07
CA PRO A 256 13.74 -23.23 10.49
C PRO A 256 14.43 -24.55 10.86
N SER A 257 15.62 -24.48 11.46
CA SER A 257 16.44 -25.64 11.87
C SER A 257 15.69 -26.64 12.76
N ALA A 258 14.57 -26.23 13.37
CA ALA A 258 13.69 -27.11 14.14
C ALA A 258 13.04 -28.21 13.28
N VAL A 259 12.66 -27.91 12.02
CA VAL A 259 12.09 -28.91 11.11
C VAL A 259 13.16 -29.89 10.63
N THR A 260 14.41 -29.42 10.46
CA THR A 260 15.53 -30.29 10.09
C THR A 260 15.95 -31.23 11.24
N GLN A 261 15.86 -30.80 12.49
CA GLN A 261 16.13 -31.67 13.65
C GLN A 261 15.04 -32.73 13.86
N GLU A 262 13.75 -32.38 13.74
CA GLU A 262 12.66 -33.38 13.81
C GLU A 262 12.71 -34.37 12.65
N THR A 263 13.01 -33.91 11.44
CA THR A 263 13.11 -34.78 10.26
C THR A 263 14.35 -35.70 10.35
N ASN A 264 15.47 -35.20 10.88
CA ASN A 264 16.66 -36.02 11.07
C ASN A 264 16.47 -37.04 12.20
N ASN A 265 15.85 -36.66 13.33
CA ASN A 265 15.55 -37.59 14.42
C ASN A 265 14.57 -38.69 13.98
N GLN A 266 13.50 -38.34 13.25
CA GLN A 266 12.57 -39.33 12.69
C GLN A 266 13.22 -40.24 11.62
N SER A 267 14.20 -39.72 10.88
CA SER A 267 14.94 -40.52 9.87
C SER A 267 15.93 -41.48 10.54
N SER A 268 16.60 -41.05 11.61
CA SER A 268 17.51 -41.88 12.41
C SER A 268 16.76 -42.99 13.17
N GLU A 269 15.57 -42.69 13.71
CA GLU A 269 14.72 -43.69 14.39
C GLU A 269 14.20 -44.76 13.41
N LYS A 270 13.81 -44.37 12.18
CA LYS A 270 13.37 -45.32 11.14
C LYS A 270 14.51 -46.21 10.63
N GLN A 271 15.73 -45.68 10.51
CA GLN A 271 16.89 -46.49 10.12
C GLN A 271 17.31 -47.48 11.21
N GLN A 272 17.20 -47.12 12.49
CA GLN A 272 17.46 -48.05 13.61
C GLN A 272 16.41 -49.16 13.72
N GLN A 273 15.14 -48.88 13.40
CA GLN A 273 14.09 -49.91 13.38
C GLN A 273 14.24 -50.92 12.22
N GLN A 274 14.75 -50.48 11.06
CA GLN A 274 15.04 -51.37 9.95
C GLN A 274 16.27 -52.26 10.17
N LEU A 275 17.27 -51.79 10.93
CA LEU A 275 18.47 -52.57 11.25
C LEU A 275 18.24 -53.63 12.35
N ASN A 276 17.19 -53.44 13.16
CA ASN A 276 16.82 -54.33 14.28
C ASN A 276 15.62 -55.25 13.98
N SER A 277 15.16 -55.31 12.73
CA SER A 277 14.15 -56.27 12.30
C SER A 277 14.83 -57.61 11.94
N PRO A 278 14.36 -58.76 12.47
CA PRO A 278 15.01 -60.06 12.31
C PRO A 278 15.04 -60.61 10.89
#